data_AF-A0A955HD42-F1
#
_entry.id   AF-A0A955HD42-F1
#
_cell.length_a   1.000
_cell.length_b   1.000
_cell.length_c   1.000
_cell.angle_alpha   90.00
_cell.angle_beta   90.00
_cell.angle_gamma   90.00
#
_symmetry.space_group_name_H-M   'P 1'
#
loop_
_entity.id
_entity.type
_entity.pdbx_description
1 polymer ?
#
loop_
_entity_poly.entity_id
_entity_poly.type
_entity_poly.pdbx_seq_one_letter_code
_entity_poly.pdbx_strand_id
1 'polypeptide(L)'
;MTKKKTIITTCIFLFGAAAAWGIVRAGVKELERNRSIHAEISQLEQEAQKYKHENVDLESKIGYFMKSDFQEREAKEKLNLQKPGEKVIVIKSYPDEDREEGLEADSGEKESSDQKTSNYMLWWRLFFQKD
;
A
#
# COMPACT_ATOMS: atom_id res chain seq x y z
N MET A 1 -64.04 42.42 46.54
CA MET A 1 -62.91 41.56 46.97
C MET A 1 -62.47 40.50 45.95
N THR A 2 -63.30 40.12 44.97
CA THR A 2 -63.00 39.04 43.99
C THR A 2 -61.91 39.41 42.97
N LYS A 3 -61.92 40.63 42.43
CA LYS A 3 -60.93 41.11 41.44
C LYS A 3 -59.48 41.07 41.94
N LYS A 4 -59.26 41.34 43.23
CA LYS A 4 -57.92 41.29 43.84
C LYS A 4 -57.41 39.84 43.95
N LYS A 5 -58.30 38.89 44.25
CA LYS A 5 -57.94 37.46 44.35
C LYS A 5 -57.60 36.87 42.98
N THR A 6 -58.33 37.24 41.93
CA THR A 6 -58.06 36.79 40.55
C THR A 6 -56.74 37.35 40.01
N ILE A 7 -56.38 38.59 40.35
CA ILE A 7 -55.08 39.16 39.99
C ILE A 7 -53.95 38.36 40.67
N ILE A 8 -54.07 38.07 41.97
CA ILE A 8 -53.04 37.32 42.72
C ILE A 8 -52.84 35.91 42.15
N THR A 9 -53.92 35.16 41.86
CA THR A 9 -53.80 33.81 41.28
C THR A 9 -53.17 33.83 39.89
N THR A 10 -53.44 34.86 39.10
CA THR A 10 -52.86 35.01 37.76
C THR A 10 -51.36 35.33 37.84
N CYS A 11 -50.94 36.20 38.78
CA CYS A 11 -49.52 36.48 39.01
C CYS A 11 -48.74 35.25 39.47
N ILE A 12 -49.31 34.41 40.34
CA ILE A 12 -48.68 33.16 40.79
C ILE A 12 -48.51 32.20 39.60
N PHE A 13 -49.53 32.06 38.76
CA PHE A 13 -49.46 31.23 37.55
C PHE A 13 -48.39 31.72 36.56
N LEU A 14 -48.31 33.04 36.33
CA LEU A 14 -47.29 33.63 35.45
C LEU A 14 -45.88 33.44 36.01
N PHE A 15 -45.70 33.57 37.33
CA PHE A 15 -44.41 33.32 37.97
C PHE A 15 -43.99 31.85 37.85
N GLY A 16 -44.94 30.92 38.07
CA GLY A 16 -44.71 29.49 37.85
C GLY A 16 -44.35 29.16 36.40
N ALA A 17 -45.04 29.78 35.42
CA ALA A 17 -44.74 29.61 34.01
C ALA A 17 -43.34 30.15 33.64
N ALA A 18 -42.95 31.31 34.19
CA ALA A 18 -41.62 31.88 33.99
C ALA A 18 -40.52 30.99 34.61
N ALA A 19 -40.75 30.43 35.80
CA ALA A 19 -39.83 29.49 36.42
C ALA A 19 -39.69 28.20 35.59
N ALA A 20 -40.82 27.63 35.11
CA ALA A 20 -40.82 26.46 34.25
C ALA A 20 -40.07 26.73 32.93
N TRP A 21 -40.26 27.90 32.32
CA TRP A 21 -39.55 28.33 31.13
C TRP A 21 -38.03 28.40 31.35
N GLY A 22 -37.58 28.91 32.50
CA GLY A 22 -36.17 28.96 32.88
C GLY A 22 -35.54 27.57 32.97
N ILE A 23 -36.24 26.61 33.58
CA ILE A 23 -35.79 25.22 33.72
C ILE A 23 -35.68 24.54 32.35
N VAL A 24 -36.69 24.71 31.49
CA VAL A 24 -36.68 24.16 30.12
C VAL A 24 -35.49 24.71 29.32
N ARG A 25 -35.25 26.03 29.37
CA ARG A 25 -34.13 26.66 28.67
C ARG A 25 -32.77 26.14 29.17
N ALA A 26 -32.62 25.92 30.47
CA ALA A 26 -31.40 25.35 31.05
C ALA A 26 -31.18 23.91 30.59
N GLY A 27 -32.23 23.08 30.57
CA GLY A 27 -32.17 21.69 30.10
C GLY A 27 -31.79 21.58 28.63
N VAL A 28 -32.34 22.43 27.76
CA VAL A 28 -32.00 22.45 26.32
C VAL A 28 -30.52 22.76 26.10
N LYS A 29 -29.97 23.75 26.81
CA LYS A 29 -28.55 24.10 26.70
C LYS A 29 -27.63 22.95 27.13
N GLU A 30 -28.00 22.23 28.17
CA GLU A 30 -27.22 21.09 28.65
C GLU A 30 -27.26 19.93 27.65
N LEU A 31 -28.41 19.65 27.05
CA LEU A 31 -28.55 18.62 26.01
C LEU A 31 -27.71 18.92 24.77
N GLU A 32 -27.67 20.18 24.33
CA GLU A 32 -26.81 20.60 23.21
C GLU A 32 -25.33 20.38 23.53
N ARG A 33 -24.88 20.76 24.72
CA ARG A 33 -23.50 20.55 25.17
C ARG A 33 -23.15 19.07 25.28
N ASN A 34 -24.04 18.24 25.82
CA ASN A 34 -23.78 16.82 25.94
C ASN A 34 -23.70 16.16 24.57
N ARG A 35 -24.55 16.58 23.63
CA ARG A 35 -24.52 16.09 22.25
C ARG A 35 -23.21 16.45 21.53
N SER A 36 -22.69 17.67 21.70
CA SER A 36 -21.42 18.05 21.09
C SER A 36 -20.25 17.25 21.67
N ILE A 37 -20.22 17.04 22.99
CA ILE A 37 -19.20 16.23 23.66
C ILE A 37 -19.24 14.79 23.14
N HIS A 38 -20.43 14.17 23.05
CA HIS A 38 -20.55 12.81 22.52
C HIS A 38 -20.14 12.70 21.05
N ALA A 39 -20.44 13.72 20.24
CA ALA A 39 -19.99 13.76 18.85
C ALA A 39 -18.45 13.83 18.75
N GLU A 40 -17.82 14.66 19.59
CA GLU A 40 -16.36 14.80 19.64
C GLU A 40 -15.68 13.51 20.14
N ILE A 41 -16.23 12.86 21.17
CA ILE A 41 -15.77 11.54 21.63
C ILE A 41 -15.86 10.53 20.49
N SER A 42 -17.00 10.46 19.81
CA SER A 42 -17.20 9.53 18.70
C SER A 42 -16.22 9.80 17.55
N GLN A 43 -15.91 11.07 17.26
CA GLN A 43 -14.92 11.42 16.25
C GLN A 43 -13.53 10.97 16.66
N LEU A 44 -13.11 11.27 17.89
CA LEU A 44 -11.81 10.88 18.42
C LEU A 44 -11.63 9.35 18.46
N GLU A 45 -12.69 8.61 18.79
CA GLU A 45 -12.68 7.14 18.74
C GLU A 45 -12.49 6.62 17.31
N GLN A 46 -13.17 7.22 16.32
CA GLN A 46 -13.01 6.86 14.91
C GLN A 46 -11.59 7.16 14.42
N GLU A 47 -11.04 8.32 14.76
CA GLU A 47 -9.66 8.68 14.43
C GLU A 47 -8.65 7.72 15.06
N ALA A 48 -8.85 7.35 16.33
CA ALA A 48 -8.00 6.37 17.01
C ALA A 48 -8.07 4.99 16.33
N GLN A 49 -9.26 4.54 15.92
CA GLN A 49 -9.40 3.29 15.16
C GLN A 49 -8.70 3.35 13.80
N LYS A 50 -8.84 4.47 13.09
CA LYS A 50 -8.14 4.71 11.83
C LYS A 50 -6.63 4.61 12.00
N TYR A 51 -6.05 5.30 12.97
CA TYR A 51 -4.61 5.25 13.23
C TYR A 51 -4.12 3.86 13.63
N LYS A 52 -4.91 3.10 14.41
CA LYS A 52 -4.58 1.70 14.72
C LYS A 52 -4.52 0.84 13.46
N HIS A 53 -5.49 0.99 12.58
CA HIS A 53 -5.51 0.25 11.33
C HIS A 53 -4.34 0.64 10.42
N GLU A 54 -4.08 1.94 10.26
CA GLU A 54 -2.94 2.43 9.49
C GLU A 54 -1.61 1.92 10.03
N ASN A 55 -1.45 1.82 11.36
CA ASN A 55 -0.23 1.29 11.97
C ASN A 55 -0.03 -0.20 11.64
N VAL A 56 -1.08 -1.02 11.76
CA VAL A 56 -1.03 -2.44 11.38
C VAL A 56 -0.67 -2.60 9.91
N ASP A 57 -1.27 -1.79 9.03
CA ASP A 57 -0.95 -1.79 7.60
C ASP A 57 0.52 -1.41 7.35
N LEU A 58 1.04 -0.41 8.07
CA LEU A 58 2.41 0.04 7.93
C LEU A 58 3.40 -1.03 8.43
N GLU A 59 3.12 -1.66 9.56
CA GLU A 59 3.89 -2.79 10.08
C GLU A 59 3.92 -3.94 9.08
N SER A 60 2.79 -4.26 8.43
CA SER A 60 2.74 -5.31 7.41
C SER A 60 3.62 -5.00 6.20
N LYS A 61 3.63 -3.73 5.75
CA LYS A 61 4.47 -3.26 4.65
C LYS A 61 5.95 -3.31 5.01
N ILE A 62 6.30 -2.84 6.21
CA ILE A 62 7.67 -2.94 6.73
C ILE A 62 8.10 -4.41 6.77
N GLY A 63 7.26 -5.30 7.29
CA GLY A 63 7.53 -6.73 7.33
C GLY A 63 7.78 -7.32 5.94
N TYR A 64 7.02 -6.90 4.92
CA TYR A 64 7.24 -7.31 3.54
C TYR A 64 8.57 -6.78 2.96
N PHE A 65 8.90 -5.51 3.18
CA PHE A 65 10.14 -4.91 2.67
C PHE A 65 11.40 -5.43 3.37
N MET A 66 11.27 -5.92 4.62
CA MET A 66 12.35 -6.54 5.37
C MET A 66 12.62 -7.99 4.95
N LYS A 67 11.77 -8.60 4.12
CA LYS A 67 12.03 -9.95 3.61
C LYS A 67 13.27 -9.95 2.72
N SER A 68 14.14 -10.92 2.94
CA SER A 68 15.36 -11.14 2.14
C SER A 68 15.07 -11.21 0.65
N ASP A 69 13.95 -11.83 0.27
CA ASP A 69 13.57 -12.02 -1.13
C ASP A 69 13.22 -10.71 -1.81
N PHE A 70 12.59 -9.78 -1.08
CA PHE A 70 12.29 -8.45 -1.59
C PHE A 70 13.58 -7.64 -1.77
N GLN A 71 14.45 -7.65 -0.77
CA GLN A 71 15.75 -6.97 -0.82
C GLN A 71 16.63 -7.52 -1.95
N GLU A 72 16.63 -8.84 -2.15
CA GLU A 72 17.37 -9.49 -3.22
C GLU A 72 16.82 -9.14 -4.59
N ARG A 73 15.50 -9.14 -4.78
CA ARG A 73 14.89 -8.72 -6.06
C ARG A 73 15.25 -7.28 -6.38
N GLU A 74 15.10 -6.36 -5.42
CA GLU A 74 15.46 -4.96 -5.61
C GLU A 74 16.97 -4.78 -5.88
N ALA A 75 17.83 -5.53 -5.21
CA ALA A 75 19.27 -5.53 -5.45
C ALA A 75 19.64 -6.05 -6.86
N LYS A 76 18.98 -7.11 -7.32
CA LYS A 76 19.16 -7.64 -8.68
C LYS A 76 18.68 -6.66 -9.73
N GLU A 77 17.49 -6.09 -9.56
CA GLU A 77 16.89 -5.15 -10.52
C GLU A 77 17.62 -3.81 -10.59
N LYS A 78 17.96 -3.22 -9.44
CA LYS A 78 18.52 -1.85 -9.39
C LYS A 78 20.03 -1.83 -9.48
N LEU A 79 20.69 -2.85 -8.93
CA LEU A 79 22.15 -2.85 -8.78
C LEU A 79 22.83 -3.93 -9.61
N ASN A 80 22.07 -4.75 -10.37
CA ASN A 80 22.56 -5.93 -11.09
C ASN A 80 23.43 -6.83 -10.19
N LEU A 81 23.15 -6.85 -8.88
CA LEU A 81 23.93 -7.59 -7.90
C LEU A 81 23.70 -9.08 -8.10
N GLN A 82 24.78 -9.84 -8.16
CA GLN A 82 24.78 -11.29 -8.33
C GLN A 82 25.25 -11.95 -7.03
N LYS A 83 24.60 -13.05 -6.64
CA LYS A 83 25.11 -13.84 -5.51
C LYS A 83 26.38 -14.57 -5.91
N PRO A 84 27.31 -14.82 -4.96
CA PRO A 84 28.48 -15.65 -5.23
C PRO A 84 28.05 -17.04 -5.70
N GLY A 85 28.36 -17.38 -6.96
CA GLY A 85 27.97 -18.63 -7.63
C GLY A 85 26.91 -18.49 -8.72
N GLU A 86 26.32 -17.30 -8.92
CA GLU A 86 25.36 -17.01 -9.99
C GLU A 86 26.10 -16.62 -11.29
N LYS A 87 25.74 -17.22 -12.44
CA LYS A 87 26.29 -16.86 -13.77
C LYS A 87 25.22 -16.14 -14.59
N VAL A 88 25.45 -14.86 -14.89
CA VAL A 88 24.61 -14.11 -15.84
C VAL A 88 25.05 -14.39 -17.27
N ILE A 89 24.11 -14.84 -18.10
CA ILE A 89 24.33 -15.10 -19.52
C ILE A 89 23.68 -13.95 -20.29
N VAL A 90 24.50 -13.10 -20.91
CA VAL A 90 24.02 -12.05 -21.80
C VAL A 90 23.80 -12.68 -23.17
N ILE A 91 22.53 -12.87 -23.55
CA ILE A 91 22.18 -13.35 -24.89
C ILE A 91 22.15 -12.13 -25.80
N LYS A 92 23.18 -11.98 -26.64
CA LYS A 92 23.13 -11.04 -27.77
C LYS A 92 22.18 -11.63 -28.81
N SER A 93 20.99 -11.06 -28.92
CA SER A 93 20.18 -11.24 -30.12
C SER A 93 20.92 -10.57 -31.27
N TYR A 94 21.15 -11.34 -32.34
CA TYR A 94 21.85 -10.99 -33.58
C TYR A 94 23.37 -11.18 -33.57
N PRO A 95 23.90 -12.02 -34.49
CA PRO A 95 25.29 -11.90 -34.92
C PRO A 95 25.34 -10.72 -35.89
N ASP A 96 25.57 -9.52 -35.37
CA ASP A 96 26.14 -8.49 -36.23
C ASP A 96 27.63 -8.82 -36.33
N GLU A 97 27.98 -9.35 -37.51
CA GLU A 97 29.32 -9.40 -38.03
C GLU A 97 29.93 -8.00 -37.96
N ASP A 98 31.10 -7.94 -37.32
CA ASP A 98 32.15 -6.92 -37.44
C ASP A 98 31.92 -5.53 -36.82
N ARG A 99 32.41 -5.40 -35.57
CA ARG A 99 33.44 -4.39 -35.29
C ARG A 99 34.36 -4.83 -34.16
N GLU A 100 35.59 -5.12 -34.55
CA GLU A 100 36.75 -5.21 -33.68
C GLU A 100 36.91 -3.94 -32.84
N GLU A 101 37.23 -4.12 -31.55
CA GLU A 101 38.31 -3.38 -30.91
C GLU A 101 38.74 -4.14 -29.64
N GLY A 102 39.87 -4.82 -29.76
CA GLY A 102 40.85 -5.05 -28.70
C GLY A 102 40.44 -5.95 -27.54
N LEU A 103 40.88 -7.21 -27.58
CA LEU A 103 41.66 -7.85 -26.51
C LEU A 103 42.24 -9.15 -27.08
N GLU A 104 43.54 -9.09 -27.40
CA GLU A 104 44.34 -10.22 -27.85
C GLU A 104 44.42 -11.30 -26.77
N ALA A 105 44.13 -12.55 -27.18
CA ALA A 105 44.69 -13.76 -26.57
C ALA A 105 44.61 -14.91 -27.59
N ASP A 106 45.65 -14.98 -28.42
CA ASP A 106 46.37 -16.19 -28.83
C ASP A 106 45.67 -17.56 -28.65
N SER A 107 45.36 -18.23 -29.77
CA SER A 107 46.03 -19.49 -30.18
C SER A 107 45.19 -20.34 -31.15
N GLY A 108 45.85 -20.78 -32.23
CA GLY A 108 45.56 -22.07 -32.87
C GLY A 108 44.67 -22.10 -34.11
N GLU A 109 45.32 -22.15 -35.29
CA GLU A 109 44.72 -22.61 -36.56
C GLU A 109 43.98 -23.94 -36.43
N LYS A 110 42.82 -24.03 -37.09
CA LYS A 110 42.50 -25.10 -38.06
C LYS A 110 41.24 -24.79 -38.85
N GLU A 111 41.41 -24.66 -40.16
CA GLU A 111 40.36 -24.75 -41.16
C GLU A 111 39.58 -26.07 -41.02
N SER A 112 38.25 -25.98 -41.03
CA SER A 112 37.42 -26.90 -41.81
C SER A 112 36.08 -26.24 -42.11
N SER A 113 35.70 -26.25 -43.37
CA SER A 113 34.44 -25.75 -43.91
C SER A 113 33.26 -26.49 -43.29
N ASP A 114 32.67 -25.93 -42.24
CA ASP A 114 31.48 -26.52 -41.62
C ASP A 114 30.23 -25.94 -42.29
N GLN A 115 29.65 -26.73 -43.20
CA GLN A 115 28.36 -26.40 -43.77
C GLN A 115 27.36 -26.26 -42.62
N LYS A 116 26.81 -25.05 -42.48
CA LYS A 116 25.82 -24.64 -41.48
C LYS A 116 24.61 -25.56 -41.53
N THR A 117 24.72 -26.70 -40.87
CA THR A 117 23.64 -27.67 -40.74
C THR A 117 22.55 -26.97 -39.95
N SER A 118 21.42 -26.73 -40.60
CA SER A 118 20.33 -25.99 -39.96
C SER A 118 19.82 -26.74 -38.72
N ASN A 119 19.41 -26.00 -37.70
CA ASN A 119 19.03 -26.54 -36.40
C ASN A 119 17.96 -27.63 -36.49
N TYR A 120 17.03 -27.56 -37.46
CA TYR A 120 16.01 -28.60 -37.65
C TYR A 120 16.61 -29.97 -38.02
N MET A 121 17.73 -29.98 -38.76
CA MET A 121 18.40 -31.20 -39.20
C MET A 121 19.11 -31.89 -38.02
N LEU A 122 19.59 -31.10 -37.05
CA LEU A 122 20.16 -31.61 -35.80
C LEU A 122 19.09 -32.33 -34.96
N TRP A 123 17.91 -31.72 -34.82
CA TRP A 123 16.78 -32.33 -34.11
C TRP A 123 16.30 -33.60 -34.81
N TRP A 124 16.18 -33.59 -36.14
CA TRP A 124 15.79 -34.75 -36.92
C TRP A 124 16.72 -35.95 -36.69
N ARG A 125 18.04 -35.71 -36.70
CA ARG A 125 19.04 -36.72 -36.40
C ARG A 125 18.89 -37.30 -34.99
N LEU A 126 18.66 -36.44 -34.00
CA LEU A 126 18.51 -36.83 -32.59
C LEU A 126 17.32 -37.77 -32.36
N PHE A 127 16.21 -37.54 -33.06
CA PHE A 127 14.97 -38.29 -32.85
C PHE A 127 14.76 -39.49 -33.79
N PHE A 128 15.35 -39.47 -35.00
CA PHE A 128 14.98 -40.42 -36.06
C PHE A 128 16.16 -41.14 -36.71
N GLN A 129 17.40 -40.88 -36.27
CA GLN A 129 18.59 -41.50 -36.86
C GLN A 129 19.24 -42.56 -35.94
N LYS A 130 18.44 -43.21 -35.09
CA LYS A 130 18.85 -44.35 -34.28
C LYS A 130 18.01 -45.58 -34.63
N ASP A 131 18.54 -46.38 -35.56
CA ASP A 131 18.34 -47.82 -35.70
C ASP A 131 19.71 -48.49 -35.64
#